data_AF-A0A359FYE1-F1
#
_entry.id   AF-A0A359FYE1-F1
#
_cell.length_a   1.000
_cell.length_b   1.000
_cell.length_c   1.000
_cell.angle_alpha   90.00
_cell.angle_beta   90.00
_cell.angle_gamma   90.00
#
_symmetry.space_group_name_H-M   'P 1'
#
loop_
_entity.id
_entity.type
_entity.pdbx_description
1 polymer ?
#
loop_
_entity_poly.entity_id
_entity_poly.type
_entity_poly.pdbx_seq_one_letter_code
_entity_poly.pdbx_strand_id
1 'polypeptide(L)'
;MKYLFAHILLILLFVYSCSSRPLTYIVASHSFIRADSASFADSAIKAHIMPYREELNATMNEIIGYASATMISDKPEGSLSSLVADIVYEAGIELVGEATNNSSMALVNVRGIRAPLSQGEIKLKNTYEIMPFENRLAAVKLSGNILQEVFNHIVIRSGDGISQATFTMTPQGAEDIKIHKKELNE
;
A
#
# COMPACT_ATOMS: atom_id res chain seq x y z
N MET A 1 -2.88 73.53 32.61
CA MET A 1 -2.07 73.41 31.38
C MET A 1 -0.99 72.32 31.42
N LYS A 2 -0.22 72.15 32.51
CA LYS A 2 0.85 71.12 32.61
C LYS A 2 0.38 69.68 32.32
N TYR A 3 -0.76 69.25 32.87
CA TYR A 3 -1.25 67.88 32.67
C TYR A 3 -1.84 67.63 31.28
N LEU A 4 -2.45 68.64 30.65
CA LEU A 4 -3.01 68.52 29.30
C LEU A 4 -1.92 68.25 28.27
N PHE A 5 -0.77 68.92 28.39
CA PHE A 5 0.38 68.68 27.51
C PHE A 5 0.97 67.29 27.70
N ALA A 6 1.02 66.79 28.94
CA ALA A 6 1.47 65.42 29.22
C ALA A 6 0.52 64.36 28.64
N HIS A 7 -0.80 64.58 28.65
CA HIS A 7 -1.77 63.65 28.06
C HIS A 7 -1.68 63.65 26.53
N ILE A 8 -1.49 64.82 25.91
CA ILE A 8 -1.29 64.92 24.45
C ILE A 8 0.01 64.20 24.03
N LEU A 9 1.10 64.38 24.80
CA LEU A 9 2.37 63.71 24.54
C LEU A 9 2.25 62.19 24.71
N LEU A 10 1.53 61.72 25.73
CA LEU A 10 1.28 60.30 25.97
C LEU A 10 0.47 59.67 24.83
N ILE A 11 -0.58 60.36 24.35
CA ILE A 11 -1.40 59.88 23.23
C ILE A 11 -0.56 59.79 21.96
N LEU A 12 0.25 60.80 21.65
CA LEU A 12 1.16 60.80 20.49
C LEU A 12 2.16 59.64 20.52
N LEU A 13 2.69 59.29 21.69
CA LEU A 13 3.57 58.12 21.87
C LEU A 13 2.84 56.80 21.62
N PHE A 14 1.57 56.68 22.02
CA PHE A 14 0.76 55.50 21.73
C PHE A 14 0.44 55.32 20.24
N VAL A 15 0.21 56.41 19.49
CA VAL A 15 -0.05 56.32 18.04
C VAL A 15 1.21 55.93 17.27
N TYR A 16 2.40 56.37 17.70
CA TYR A 16 3.66 56.07 17.02
C TYR A 16 4.13 54.61 17.19
N SER A 17 3.63 53.90 18.22
CA SER A 17 3.99 52.50 18.45
C SER A 17 3.29 51.52 17.49
N CYS A 18 2.32 51.97 16.72
CA CYS A 18 1.62 51.14 15.74
C CYS A 18 2.35 51.19 14.39
N SER A 19 3.49 50.50 14.29
CA SER A 19 4.17 50.26 13.00
C SER A 19 3.88 48.83 12.53
N SER A 20 2.98 48.70 11.55
CA SER A 20 2.72 47.45 10.86
C SER A 20 3.90 47.12 9.97
N ARG A 21 4.79 46.21 10.41
CA ARG A 21 5.84 45.65 9.56
C ARG A 21 5.17 44.73 8.53
N PRO A 22 5.32 44.96 7.20
CA PRO A 22 4.85 43.99 6.23
C PRO A 22 5.64 42.68 6.42
N LEU A 23 4.94 41.61 6.78
CA LEU A 23 5.47 40.26 6.77
C LEU A 23 5.72 39.85 5.30
N THR A 24 6.93 40.05 4.82
CA THR A 24 7.38 39.44 3.57
C THR A 24 7.70 37.97 3.86
N TYR A 25 6.76 37.08 3.59
CA TYR A 25 7.07 35.66 3.48
C TYR A 25 7.59 35.39 2.06
N ILE A 26 8.73 34.71 1.96
CA ILE A 26 9.16 34.12 0.70
C ILE A 26 8.42 32.79 0.62
N VAL A 27 7.42 32.69 -0.27
CA VAL A 27 6.93 31.37 -0.69
C VAL A 27 8.08 30.73 -1.45
N ALA A 28 8.74 29.74 -0.86
CA ALA A 28 9.70 28.93 -1.59
C ALA A 28 8.95 28.24 -2.73
N SER A 29 9.16 28.68 -3.96
CA SER A 29 8.64 28.01 -5.13
C SER A 29 9.55 26.81 -5.41
N HIS A 30 9.06 25.62 -5.10
CA HIS A 30 9.70 24.39 -5.53
C HIS A 30 9.26 24.11 -6.97
N SER A 31 10.21 24.10 -7.89
CA SER A 31 9.97 23.52 -9.21
C SER A 31 10.06 22.00 -9.07
N PHE A 32 9.01 21.30 -9.50
CA PHE A 32 9.10 19.85 -9.66
C PHE A 32 10.03 19.58 -10.83
N ILE A 33 11.25 19.14 -10.55
CA ILE A 33 12.14 18.61 -11.60
C ILE A 33 11.51 17.31 -12.06
N ARG A 34 11.07 17.25 -13.31
CA ARG A 34 10.58 16.01 -13.89
C ARG A 34 11.77 15.06 -14.11
N ALA A 35 11.63 13.84 -13.61
CA ALA A 35 12.63 12.78 -13.71
C ALA A 35 12.68 12.11 -15.11
N ASP A 36 12.19 12.79 -16.14
CA ASP A 36 12.09 12.34 -17.54
C ASP A 36 13.19 12.96 -18.44
N SER A 37 13.95 13.92 -17.93
CA SER A 37 15.11 14.45 -18.65
C SER A 37 16.27 13.45 -18.55
N ALA A 38 16.50 12.71 -19.64
CA ALA A 38 17.62 11.78 -19.84
C ALA A 38 19.03 12.40 -19.65
N SER A 39 19.11 13.68 -19.26
CA SER A 39 20.32 14.50 -19.24
C SER A 39 21.05 14.55 -17.88
N PHE A 40 20.61 13.80 -16.87
CA PHE A 40 21.20 13.85 -15.51
C PHE A 40 21.96 12.59 -15.08
N ALA A 41 22.17 11.62 -15.98
CA ALA A 41 22.97 10.45 -15.65
C ALA A 41 24.45 10.80 -15.62
N ASP A 42 24.95 11.22 -14.46
CA ASP A 42 26.37 11.40 -14.18
C ASP A 42 27.13 10.10 -14.50
N SER A 43 28.14 10.19 -15.37
CA SER A 43 28.88 9.03 -15.84
C SER A 43 29.68 8.35 -14.72
N ALA A 44 30.14 9.10 -13.72
CA ALA A 44 30.82 8.56 -12.55
C ALA A 44 29.83 7.81 -11.66
N ILE A 45 28.63 8.34 -11.42
CA ILE A 45 27.58 7.62 -10.67
C ILE A 45 27.17 6.35 -11.42
N LYS A 46 26.96 6.43 -12.73
CA LYS A 46 26.61 5.27 -13.56
C LYS A 46 27.69 4.20 -13.50
N ALA A 47 28.96 4.56 -13.62
CA ALA A 47 30.08 3.64 -13.49
C ALA A 47 30.15 3.02 -12.09
N HIS A 48 29.88 3.82 -11.06
CA HIS A 48 29.88 3.37 -9.67
C HIS A 48 28.80 2.32 -9.37
N ILE A 49 27.58 2.50 -9.90
CA ILE A 49 26.47 1.57 -9.65
C ILE A 49 26.42 0.37 -10.60
N MET A 50 27.17 0.41 -11.72
CA MET A 50 27.15 -0.62 -12.76
C MET A 50 27.38 -2.04 -12.24
N PRO A 51 28.43 -2.35 -11.44
CA PRO A 51 28.67 -3.73 -11.00
C PRO A 51 27.51 -4.28 -10.16
N TYR A 52 26.92 -3.48 -9.27
CA TYR A 52 25.76 -3.87 -8.48
C TYR A 52 24.52 -4.12 -9.35
N ARG A 53 24.33 -3.29 -10.37
CA ARG A 53 23.23 -3.45 -11.33
C ARG A 53 23.39 -4.75 -12.13
N GLU A 54 24.59 -5.07 -12.57
CA GLU A 54 24.88 -6.29 -13.33
C GLU A 54 24.67 -7.54 -12.48
N GLU A 55 25.20 -7.55 -11.26
CA GLU A 55 25.00 -8.65 -10.29
C GLU A 55 23.50 -8.84 -9.97
N LEU A 56 22.80 -7.75 -9.63
CA LEU A 56 21.36 -7.82 -9.36
C LEU A 56 20.58 -8.33 -10.57
N ASN A 57 20.88 -7.85 -11.77
CA ASN A 57 20.20 -8.28 -12.99
C ASN A 57 20.46 -9.75 -13.34
N ALA A 58 21.60 -10.32 -12.96
CA ALA A 58 21.90 -11.73 -13.20
C ALA A 58 20.89 -12.64 -12.48
N THR A 59 20.55 -12.32 -11.23
CA THR A 59 19.53 -13.05 -10.44
C THR A 59 18.11 -12.63 -10.82
N MET A 60 17.85 -11.32 -10.94
CA MET A 60 16.50 -10.79 -11.12
C MET A 60 15.86 -11.12 -12.48
N ASN A 61 16.66 -11.49 -13.49
CA ASN A 61 16.15 -11.89 -14.80
C ASN A 61 15.99 -13.41 -14.97
N GLU A 62 16.23 -14.21 -13.93
CA GLU A 62 15.91 -15.64 -13.94
C GLU A 62 14.42 -15.85 -14.21
N ILE A 63 14.10 -16.75 -15.14
CA ILE A 63 12.73 -17.14 -15.47
C ILE A 63 12.26 -18.18 -14.46
N ILE A 64 11.21 -17.86 -13.71
CA ILE A 64 10.65 -18.72 -12.65
C ILE A 64 9.31 -19.36 -13.06
N GLY A 65 8.76 -19.00 -14.23
CA GLY A 65 7.52 -19.57 -14.72
C GLY A 65 6.99 -18.87 -15.97
N TYR A 66 5.77 -19.22 -16.36
CA TYR A 66 5.08 -18.65 -17.51
C TYR A 66 3.61 -18.38 -17.19
N ALA A 67 3.14 -17.17 -17.51
CA ALA A 67 1.74 -16.79 -17.41
C ALA A 67 1.04 -16.97 -18.76
N SER A 68 -0.07 -17.71 -18.79
CA SER A 68 -0.88 -17.91 -20.01
C SER A 68 -1.68 -16.67 -20.41
N ALA A 69 -1.94 -15.77 -19.47
CA ALA A 69 -2.65 -14.50 -19.67
C ALA A 69 -2.13 -13.44 -18.71
N THR A 70 -2.37 -12.17 -19.03
CA THR A 70 -2.08 -11.05 -18.12
C THR A 70 -3.04 -11.09 -16.94
N MET A 71 -2.50 -10.99 -15.73
CA MET A 71 -3.26 -10.93 -14.48
C MET A 71 -3.14 -9.55 -13.85
N ILE A 72 -4.26 -9.07 -13.30
CA ILE A 72 -4.36 -7.76 -12.67
C ILE A 72 -4.99 -7.89 -11.29
N SER A 73 -4.62 -7.00 -10.38
CA SER A 73 -5.31 -6.87 -9.09
C SER A 73 -6.42 -5.86 -9.25
N ASP A 74 -7.64 -6.24 -8.87
CA ASP A 74 -8.81 -5.36 -8.92
C ASP A 74 -9.76 -5.67 -7.78
N LYS A 75 -10.81 -4.86 -7.65
CA LYS A 75 -11.88 -4.99 -6.66
C LYS A 75 -13.21 -5.27 -7.35
N PRO A 76 -14.11 -6.11 -6.78
CA PRO A 76 -14.01 -6.70 -5.44
C PRO A 76 -13.01 -7.86 -5.35
N GLU A 77 -12.67 -8.47 -6.47
CA GLU A 77 -11.66 -9.52 -6.60
C GLU A 77 -11.01 -9.43 -7.99
N GLY A 78 -9.72 -9.72 -8.10
CA GLY A 78 -8.98 -9.74 -9.36
C GLY A 78 -8.05 -10.94 -9.47
N SER A 79 -7.76 -11.38 -10.70
CA SER A 79 -7.00 -12.62 -10.97
C SER A 79 -5.64 -12.68 -10.29
N LEU A 80 -4.93 -11.54 -10.22
CA LEU A 80 -3.62 -11.51 -9.55
C LEU A 80 -3.75 -11.54 -8.03
N SER A 81 -4.74 -10.84 -7.46
CA SER A 81 -4.97 -10.86 -6.01
C SER A 81 -5.43 -12.22 -5.51
N SER A 82 -6.23 -12.95 -6.28
CA SER A 82 -6.64 -14.32 -5.95
C SER A 82 -5.44 -15.27 -6.01
N LEU A 83 -4.61 -15.19 -7.06
CA LEU A 83 -3.37 -15.98 -7.15
C LEU A 83 -2.44 -15.72 -5.95
N VAL A 84 -2.24 -14.44 -5.59
CA VAL A 84 -1.39 -14.09 -4.43
C VAL A 84 -2.01 -14.60 -3.14
N ALA A 85 -3.35 -14.54 -2.98
CA ALA A 85 -4.03 -15.12 -1.82
C ALA A 85 -3.85 -16.65 -1.75
N ASP A 86 -3.91 -17.35 -2.89
CA ASP A 86 -3.66 -18.80 -2.96
C ASP A 86 -2.22 -19.15 -2.55
N ILE A 87 -1.23 -18.41 -3.04
CA ILE A 87 0.18 -18.59 -2.64
C ILE A 87 0.35 -18.35 -1.13
N VAL A 88 -0.27 -17.30 -0.59
CA VAL A 88 -0.24 -16.99 0.85
C VAL A 88 -0.95 -18.08 1.66
N TYR A 89 -2.02 -18.66 1.13
CA TYR A 89 -2.71 -19.77 1.74
C TYR A 89 -1.81 -21.00 1.83
N GLU A 90 -1.21 -21.42 0.71
CA GLU A 90 -0.31 -22.58 0.65
C GLU A 90 0.87 -22.43 1.62
N ALA A 91 1.59 -21.30 1.55
CA ALA A 91 2.68 -21.01 2.48
C ALA A 91 2.20 -20.91 3.95
N GLY A 92 0.97 -20.42 4.15
CA GLY A 92 0.32 -20.37 5.45
C GLY A 92 0.10 -21.76 6.04
N ILE A 93 -0.39 -22.71 5.26
CA ILE A 93 -0.59 -24.10 5.70
C ILE A 93 0.75 -24.77 6.04
N GLU A 94 1.81 -24.52 5.28
CA GLU A 94 3.15 -25.00 5.65
C GLU A 94 3.60 -24.46 7.02
N LEU A 95 3.23 -23.22 7.35
CA LEU A 95 3.57 -22.57 8.62
C LEU A 95 2.77 -23.11 9.82
N VAL A 96 1.46 -23.34 9.66
CA VAL A 96 0.57 -23.74 10.78
C VAL A 96 0.27 -25.24 10.86
N GLY A 97 0.60 -25.98 9.80
CA GLY A 97 0.43 -27.42 9.68
C GLY A 97 -0.89 -27.86 9.04
N GLU A 98 -0.85 -28.98 8.32
CA GLU A 98 -1.96 -29.55 7.55
C GLU A 98 -3.25 -29.81 8.35
N ALA A 99 -3.16 -29.96 9.67
CA ALA A 99 -4.32 -30.18 10.51
C ALA A 99 -5.32 -29.01 10.47
N THR A 100 -4.87 -27.80 10.15
CA THR A 100 -5.75 -26.60 10.09
C THR A 100 -6.26 -26.30 8.68
N ASN A 101 -5.75 -26.99 7.65
CA ASN A 101 -6.04 -26.76 6.23
C ASN A 101 -7.53 -26.50 5.99
N ASN A 102 -8.40 -27.43 6.40
CA ASN A 102 -9.86 -27.37 6.21
C ASN A 102 -10.62 -26.32 7.07
N SER A 103 -9.90 -25.44 7.77
CA SER A 103 -10.42 -24.38 8.62
C SER A 103 -9.67 -23.05 8.46
N SER A 104 -8.78 -22.96 7.46
CA SER A 104 -7.97 -21.79 7.20
C SER A 104 -8.47 -21.04 5.96
N MET A 105 -8.15 -19.76 5.89
CA MET A 105 -8.30 -18.95 4.68
C MET A 105 -7.11 -17.99 4.60
N ALA A 106 -6.86 -17.44 3.42
CA ALA A 106 -5.91 -16.35 3.26
C ALA A 106 -6.63 -15.05 2.88
N LEU A 107 -6.02 -13.94 3.30
CA LEU A 107 -6.47 -12.59 2.98
C LEU A 107 -5.24 -11.75 2.63
N VAL A 108 -5.31 -11.07 1.48
CA VAL A 108 -4.30 -10.12 1.02
C VAL A 108 -4.97 -8.84 0.58
N ASN A 109 -4.42 -7.69 0.97
CA ASN A 109 -4.98 -6.41 0.58
C ASN A 109 -4.59 -6.09 -0.87
N VAL A 110 -5.58 -5.78 -1.72
CA VAL A 110 -5.38 -5.49 -3.16
C VAL A 110 -4.40 -4.35 -3.39
N ARG A 111 -4.43 -3.32 -2.53
CA ARG A 111 -3.51 -2.16 -2.67
C ARG A 111 -2.05 -2.50 -2.36
N GLY A 112 -1.78 -3.65 -1.74
CA GLY A 112 -0.44 -4.17 -1.51
C GLY A 112 0.22 -4.69 -2.80
N ILE A 113 -0.58 -4.98 -3.82
CA ILE A 113 -0.13 -5.46 -5.13
C ILE A 113 0.11 -4.26 -6.04
N ARG A 114 1.33 -4.10 -6.55
CA ARG A 114 1.82 -2.82 -7.12
C ARG A 114 2.09 -2.84 -8.62
N ALA A 115 2.07 -4.02 -9.23
CA ALA A 115 2.22 -4.21 -10.66
C ALA A 115 1.29 -5.33 -11.16
N PRO A 116 0.84 -5.28 -12.42
CA PRO A 116 0.22 -6.45 -13.06
C PRO A 116 1.26 -7.52 -13.35
N LEU A 117 0.82 -8.77 -13.55
CA LEU A 117 1.67 -9.82 -14.12
C LEU A 117 1.33 -9.98 -15.60
N SER A 118 2.25 -9.62 -16.49
CA SER A 118 2.06 -9.78 -17.93
C SER A 118 2.06 -11.25 -18.36
N GLN A 119 1.31 -11.56 -19.43
CA GLN A 119 1.42 -12.84 -20.14
C GLN A 119 2.86 -13.10 -20.61
N GLY A 120 3.30 -14.36 -20.59
CA GLY A 120 4.61 -14.79 -21.07
C GLY A 120 5.56 -15.18 -19.94
N GLU A 121 6.85 -14.92 -20.12
CA GLU A 121 7.89 -15.22 -19.13
C GLU A 121 7.66 -14.46 -17.82
N ILE A 122 7.64 -15.19 -16.70
CA ILE A 122 7.66 -14.63 -15.36
C ILE A 122 9.10 -14.67 -14.87
N LYS A 123 9.66 -13.51 -14.58
CA LYS A 123 11.01 -13.37 -14.05
C LYS A 123 10.97 -13.11 -12.55
N LEU A 124 12.06 -13.42 -11.84
CA LEU A 124 12.15 -13.15 -10.40
C LEU A 124 11.85 -11.67 -10.07
N LYS A 125 12.34 -10.72 -10.87
CA LYS A 125 12.02 -9.30 -10.68
C LYS A 125 10.52 -8.99 -10.65
N ASN A 126 9.71 -9.76 -11.37
CA ASN A 126 8.27 -9.52 -11.43
C ASN A 126 7.64 -9.76 -10.06
N THR A 127 8.15 -10.70 -9.25
CA THR A 127 7.63 -10.92 -7.89
C THR A 127 7.88 -9.71 -6.99
N TYR A 128 9.08 -9.11 -7.09
CA TYR A 128 9.44 -7.88 -6.38
C TYR A 128 8.67 -6.65 -6.89
N GLU A 129 8.35 -6.57 -8.18
CA GLU A 129 7.51 -5.50 -8.73
C GLU A 129 6.05 -5.62 -8.26
N ILE A 130 5.54 -6.86 -8.16
CA ILE A 130 4.16 -7.16 -7.76
C ILE A 130 3.98 -6.95 -6.25
N MET A 131 4.86 -7.50 -5.42
CA MET A 131 4.85 -7.36 -3.95
C MET A 131 6.15 -6.71 -3.45
N PRO A 132 6.33 -5.39 -3.63
CA PRO A 132 7.58 -4.70 -3.32
C PRO A 132 7.81 -4.43 -1.84
N PHE A 133 6.85 -4.80 -0.98
CA PHE A 133 6.95 -4.60 0.45
C PHE A 133 7.50 -5.85 1.12
N GLU A 134 8.38 -5.67 2.10
CA GLU A 134 8.92 -6.76 2.93
C GLU A 134 7.89 -7.24 3.97
N ASN A 135 6.66 -7.50 3.52
CA ASN A 135 5.61 -8.06 4.34
C ASN A 135 6.00 -9.47 4.79
N ARG A 136 5.68 -9.80 6.03
CA ARG A 136 5.87 -11.16 6.57
C ARG A 136 4.55 -11.91 6.53
N LEU A 137 4.63 -13.19 6.19
CA LEU A 137 3.53 -14.12 6.38
C LEU A 137 3.24 -14.24 7.88
N ALA A 138 1.97 -14.14 8.25
CA ALA A 138 1.50 -14.30 9.61
C ALA A 138 0.19 -15.09 9.61
N ALA A 139 0.05 -15.99 10.58
CA ALA A 139 -1.19 -16.72 10.80
C ALA A 139 -1.75 -16.39 12.18
N VAL A 140 -3.06 -16.19 12.24
CA VAL A 140 -3.79 -15.89 13.47
C VAL A 140 -5.02 -16.77 13.56
N LYS A 141 -5.34 -17.22 14.77
CA LYS A 141 -6.58 -17.94 15.05
C LYS A 141 -7.63 -16.93 15.52
N LEU A 142 -8.75 -16.85 14.82
CA LEU A 142 -9.87 -15.96 15.12
C LEU A 142 -11.12 -16.76 15.47
N SER A 143 -11.98 -16.22 16.32
CA SER A 143 -13.35 -16.73 16.50
C SER A 143 -14.23 -16.31 15.33
N GLY A 144 -15.40 -16.94 15.19
CA GLY A 144 -16.35 -16.61 14.14
C GLY A 144 -16.78 -15.16 14.15
N ASN A 145 -17.09 -14.64 15.35
CA ASN A 145 -17.51 -13.24 15.54
C ASN A 145 -16.47 -12.24 15.02
N ILE A 146 -15.18 -12.48 15.29
CA ILE A 146 -14.12 -11.60 14.78
C ILE A 146 -13.94 -11.78 13.27
N LEU A 147 -14.10 -13.00 12.76
CA LEU A 147 -14.02 -13.25 11.33
C LEU A 147 -15.16 -12.54 10.57
N GLN A 148 -16.37 -12.50 11.12
CA GLN A 148 -17.49 -11.70 10.59
C GLN A 148 -17.13 -10.21 10.48
N GLU A 149 -16.47 -9.64 11.49
CA GLU A 149 -15.99 -8.24 11.45
C GLU A 149 -14.94 -8.03 10.34
N VAL A 150 -14.03 -8.99 10.15
CA VAL A 150 -13.05 -8.96 9.05
C VAL A 150 -13.76 -8.92 7.69
N PHE A 151 -14.74 -9.78 7.45
CA PHE A 151 -15.49 -9.77 6.19
C PHE A 151 -16.32 -8.49 6.00
N ASN A 152 -16.93 -7.97 7.07
CA ASN A 152 -17.60 -6.66 7.03
C ASN A 152 -16.62 -5.54 6.63
N HIS A 153 -15.40 -5.57 7.14
CA HIS A 153 -14.36 -4.63 6.75
C HIS A 153 -13.97 -4.80 5.27
N ILE A 154 -13.89 -6.03 4.74
CA ILE A 154 -13.66 -6.28 3.31
C ILE A 154 -14.77 -5.62 2.47
N VAL A 155 -16.05 -5.72 2.89
CA VAL A 155 -17.17 -5.04 2.21
C VAL A 155 -16.99 -3.52 2.18
N ILE A 156 -16.66 -2.91 3.33
CA ILE A 156 -16.41 -1.46 3.44
C ILE A 156 -15.27 -1.01 2.51
N ARG A 157 -14.25 -1.86 2.35
CA ARG A 157 -13.10 -1.60 1.48
C ARG A 157 -13.36 -1.94 0.01
N SER A 158 -14.57 -2.36 -0.32
CA SER A 158 -15.01 -2.77 -1.65
C SER A 158 -14.30 -4.01 -2.18
N GLY A 159 -13.90 -4.95 -1.30
CA GLY A 159 -13.24 -6.21 -1.65
C GLY A 159 -11.73 -6.19 -1.47
N ASP A 160 -11.12 -7.36 -1.43
CA ASP A 160 -9.68 -7.62 -1.30
C ASP A 160 -9.41 -9.06 -1.82
N GLY A 161 -8.16 -9.50 -1.90
CA GLY A 161 -7.84 -10.86 -2.36
C GLY A 161 -8.06 -11.87 -1.24
N ILE A 162 -8.85 -12.92 -1.50
CA ILE A 162 -9.13 -13.99 -0.56
C ILE A 162 -8.87 -15.36 -1.19
N SER A 163 -8.55 -16.35 -0.36
CA SER A 163 -8.47 -17.76 -0.77
C SER A 163 -9.20 -18.65 0.22
N GLN A 164 -9.81 -19.73 -0.28
CA GLN A 164 -10.61 -20.71 0.46
C GLN A 164 -11.83 -20.16 1.21
N ALA A 165 -12.28 -18.96 0.85
CA ALA A 165 -13.46 -18.33 1.42
C ALA A 165 -14.40 -17.79 0.33
N THR A 166 -15.69 -17.73 0.64
CA THR A 166 -16.71 -17.08 -0.19
C THR A 166 -17.70 -16.34 0.70
N PHE A 167 -18.26 -15.23 0.22
CA PHE A 167 -19.29 -14.47 0.93
C PHE A 167 -20.04 -13.57 -0.05
N THR A 168 -21.20 -13.07 0.38
CA THR A 168 -22.02 -12.10 -0.36
C THR A 168 -21.78 -10.70 0.21
N MET A 169 -21.44 -9.74 -0.64
CA MET A 169 -21.33 -8.33 -0.26
C MET A 169 -22.72 -7.67 -0.32
N THR A 170 -23.25 -7.23 0.81
CA THR A 170 -24.52 -6.49 0.91
C THR A 170 -24.31 -5.08 1.47
N PRO A 171 -25.28 -4.16 1.31
CA PRO A 171 -25.22 -2.85 1.97
C PRO A 171 -25.14 -2.93 3.51
N GLN A 172 -25.58 -4.04 4.10
CA GLN A 172 -25.60 -4.28 5.54
C GLN A 172 -24.29 -4.89 6.06
N GLY A 173 -23.49 -5.49 5.18
CA GLY A 173 -22.23 -6.12 5.53
C GLY A 173 -21.96 -7.35 4.68
N ALA A 174 -21.16 -8.28 5.22
CA ALA A 174 -20.90 -9.56 4.61
C ALA A 174 -21.92 -10.60 5.09
N GLU A 175 -22.53 -11.31 4.14
CA GLU A 175 -23.50 -12.38 4.38
C GLU A 175 -23.02 -13.70 3.74
N ASP A 176 -23.63 -14.83 4.09
CA ASP A 176 -23.32 -16.16 3.54
C ASP A 176 -21.82 -16.55 3.57
N ILE A 177 -21.11 -16.15 4.64
CA ILE A 177 -19.67 -16.39 4.77
C ILE A 177 -19.41 -17.88 4.93
N LYS A 178 -18.57 -18.41 4.03
CA LYS A 178 -18.14 -19.82 4.04
C LYS A 178 -16.65 -19.93 3.95
N ILE A 179 -16.08 -20.78 4.80
CA ILE A 179 -14.67 -21.19 4.76
C ILE A 179 -14.64 -22.67 4.38
N HIS A 180 -13.96 -23.04 3.29
CA HIS A 180 -14.01 -24.40 2.74
C HIS A 180 -15.44 -24.95 2.57
N LYS A 181 -16.37 -24.10 2.11
CA LYS A 181 -17.81 -24.41 1.93
C LYS A 181 -18.59 -24.68 3.23
N LYS A 182 -17.97 -24.52 4.41
CA LYS A 182 -18.65 -24.60 5.70
C LYS A 182 -19.08 -23.21 6.13
N GLU A 183 -20.33 -23.09 6.57
CA GLU A 183 -20.84 -21.85 7.15
C GLU A 183 -19.99 -21.43 8.34
N LEU A 184 -19.81 -20.12 8.50
CA LEU A 184 -19.15 -19.55 9.67
C LEU A 184 -19.92 -19.94 10.94
N ASN A 185 -19.25 -20.57 11.89
CA ASN A 185 -19.78 -20.82 13.23
C ASN A 185 -19.34 -19.70 14.17
N GLU A 186 -20.08 -19.47 15.27
CA GLU A 186 -19.68 -18.53 16.34
C GLU A 186 -18.34 -18.94 17.00
#